data_AF-A0A0B6YBN1-F1
#
_entry.id   AF-A0A0B6YBN1-F1
#
_cell.length_a   1.000
_cell.length_b   1.000
_cell.length_c   1.000
_cell.angle_alpha   90.00
_cell.angle_beta   90.00
_cell.angle_gamma   90.00
#
_symmetry.space_group_name_H-M   'P 1'
#
loop_
_entity.id
_entity.type
_entity.pdbx_description
1 polymer ?
#
loop_
_entity_poly.entity_id
_entity_poly.type
_entity_poly.pdbx_seq_one_letter_code
_entity_poly.pdbx_strand_id
1 'polypeptide(L)'
;MDNSKAAVCLAIVYACIVQLIGAISLDSECNISKGCFYECTSSSDCAFLVSWIDSGDSVNYTLISAKVGRGNFWMAIGFSDDHTMGNDSVTGCKNENGVTTVFNAKNRIKGAPDILNNEGIELIDSSVVGTTFSCTFSRLKA
;
A
#
# COMPACT_ATOMS: atom_id res chain seq x y z
N MET A 1 24.53 2.05 -44.40
CA MET A 1 24.15 2.83 -43.20
C MET A 1 22.72 2.46 -42.90
N ASP A 2 22.54 1.61 -41.90
CA ASP A 2 21.28 0.93 -41.56
C ASP A 2 20.48 1.79 -40.58
N ASN A 3 19.28 2.21 -40.99
CA ASN A 3 18.34 3.03 -40.23
C ASN A 3 17.43 2.21 -39.29
N SER A 4 17.68 0.90 -39.10
CA SER A 4 16.85 0.03 -38.26
C SER A 4 16.99 0.25 -36.74
N LYS A 5 18.02 0.98 -36.28
CA LYS A 5 18.31 1.14 -34.83
C LYS A 5 17.66 2.36 -34.16
N ALA A 6 17.16 3.33 -34.93
CA ALA A 6 16.58 4.57 -34.38
C ALA A 6 15.09 4.44 -34.00
N ALA A 7 14.34 3.53 -34.61
CA ALA A 7 12.91 3.36 -34.36
C ALA A 7 12.60 2.67 -33.02
N VAL A 8 13.48 1.77 -32.56
CA VAL A 8 13.32 1.01 -31.30
C VAL A 8 13.45 1.94 -30.08
N CYS A 9 14.30 2.98 -30.16
CA CYS A 9 14.53 3.89 -29.04
C CYS A 9 13.38 4.89 -28.85
N LEU A 10 12.67 5.28 -29.92
CA LEU A 10 11.55 6.23 -29.83
C LEU A 10 10.26 5.59 -29.30
N ALA A 11 9.99 4.33 -29.67
CA ALA A 11 8.80 3.59 -29.22
C ALA A 11 8.82 3.28 -27.72
N ILE A 12 10.01 2.98 -27.16
CA ILE A 12 10.20 2.71 -25.72
C ILE A 12 9.98 3.99 -24.91
N VAL A 13 10.41 5.16 -25.39
CA VAL A 13 10.18 6.45 -24.73
C VAL A 13 8.69 6.84 -24.75
N TYR A 14 7.97 6.53 -25.84
CA TYR A 14 6.54 6.85 -25.97
C TYR A 14 5.65 5.97 -25.07
N ALA A 15 6.01 4.69 -24.89
CA ALA A 15 5.32 3.81 -23.95
C ALA A 15 5.56 4.19 -22.48
N CYS A 16 6.67 4.87 -22.18
CA CYS A 16 7.05 5.29 -20.83
C CYS A 16 6.32 6.57 -20.35
N ILE A 17 5.60 7.27 -21.23
CA ILE A 17 4.89 8.54 -20.91
C ILE A 17 3.37 8.35 -20.78
N VAL A 18 2.84 7.14 -20.97
CA VAL A 18 1.47 6.88 -20.50
C VAL A 18 1.54 6.76 -18.99
N GLN A 19 1.38 7.88 -18.28
CA GLN A 19 1.03 7.86 -16.87
C GLN A 19 -0.24 7.01 -16.76
N LEU A 20 -0.07 5.76 -16.33
CA LEU A 20 -1.17 4.86 -16.06
C LEU A 20 -2.02 5.55 -15.00
N ILE A 21 -3.23 5.92 -15.40
CA ILE A 21 -4.33 6.20 -14.48
C ILE A 21 -4.33 5.03 -13.49
N GLY A 22 -4.30 5.34 -12.20
CA GLY A 22 -4.05 4.40 -11.11
C GLY A 22 -5.04 3.24 -11.11
N ALA A 23 -4.71 2.18 -11.80
CA ALA A 23 -5.42 0.92 -11.78
C ALA A 23 -4.63 -0.01 -10.85
N ILE A 24 -5.20 -0.27 -9.68
CA ILE A 24 -4.71 -1.37 -8.84
C ILE A 24 -5.10 -2.66 -9.56
N SER A 25 -4.13 -3.51 -9.84
CA SER A 25 -4.38 -4.89 -10.26
C SER A 25 -4.47 -5.79 -9.03
N LEU A 26 -5.37 -6.77 -9.08
CA LEU A 26 -5.42 -7.81 -8.06
C LEU A 26 -4.09 -8.59 -8.04
N ASP A 27 -3.56 -8.83 -6.85
CA ASP A 27 -2.40 -9.69 -6.67
C ASP A 27 -2.78 -11.13 -7.01
N SER A 28 -2.14 -11.69 -8.02
CA SER A 28 -2.41 -13.06 -8.50
C SER A 28 -2.11 -14.14 -7.47
N GLU A 29 -1.35 -13.82 -6.42
CA GLU A 29 -1.03 -14.72 -5.32
C GLU A 29 -2.07 -14.69 -4.18
N CYS A 30 -3.09 -13.83 -4.27
CA CYS A 30 -4.19 -13.79 -3.32
C CYS A 30 -4.93 -15.12 -3.24
N ASN A 31 -5.17 -15.59 -2.01
CA ASN A 31 -5.78 -16.89 -1.69
C ASN A 31 -4.97 -18.12 -2.15
N ILE A 32 -3.71 -17.93 -2.59
CA ILE A 32 -2.77 -19.01 -2.92
C ILE A 32 -1.66 -19.04 -1.88
N SER A 33 -0.80 -18.02 -1.89
CA SER A 33 0.32 -17.87 -0.94
C SER A 33 0.17 -16.64 -0.05
N LYS A 34 -0.73 -15.71 -0.40
CA LYS A 34 -1.01 -14.49 0.37
C LYS A 34 -2.45 -14.44 0.85
N GLY A 35 -2.64 -13.91 2.05
CA GLY A 35 -3.95 -13.42 2.46
C GLY A 35 -4.21 -12.05 1.85
N CYS A 36 -5.45 -11.77 1.49
CA CYS A 36 -5.82 -10.51 0.86
C CYS A 36 -7.18 -9.97 1.31
N PHE A 37 -7.30 -8.65 1.31
CA PHE A 37 -8.53 -7.91 1.53
C PHE A 37 -8.55 -6.71 0.59
N TYR A 38 -9.59 -6.57 -0.22
CA TYR A 38 -9.64 -5.55 -1.28
C TYR A 38 -11.08 -5.11 -1.56
N GLU A 39 -11.22 -3.91 -2.10
CA GLU A 39 -12.48 -3.40 -2.64
C GLU A 39 -12.30 -3.07 -4.11
N CYS A 40 -12.88 -3.90 -4.98
CA CYS A 40 -12.77 -3.76 -6.42
C CYS A 40 -14.15 -3.78 -7.08
N THR A 41 -14.39 -2.87 -8.01
CA THR A 41 -15.57 -2.86 -8.89
C THR A 41 -15.36 -3.78 -10.09
N SER A 42 -14.10 -3.94 -10.51
CA SER A 42 -13.63 -4.86 -11.56
C SER A 42 -12.19 -5.31 -11.25
N SER A 43 -11.66 -6.30 -11.97
CA SER A 43 -10.30 -6.83 -11.74
C SER A 43 -9.17 -5.80 -11.88
N SER A 44 -9.45 -4.63 -12.46
CA SER A 44 -8.50 -3.54 -12.70
C SER A 44 -8.94 -2.20 -12.10
N ASP A 45 -10.00 -2.18 -11.29
CA ASP A 45 -10.52 -0.96 -10.66
C ASP A 45 -10.80 -1.25 -9.19
N CYS A 46 -9.73 -1.16 -8.38
CA CYS A 46 -9.82 -1.30 -6.93
C CYS A 46 -9.60 0.05 -6.25
N ALA A 47 -10.43 0.34 -5.24
CA ALA A 47 -10.24 1.50 -4.37
C ALA A 47 -9.02 1.29 -3.47
N PHE A 48 -8.89 0.08 -2.93
CA PHE A 48 -7.73 -0.34 -2.16
C PHE A 48 -7.48 -1.86 -2.31
N LEU A 49 -6.26 -2.26 -2.01
CA LEU A 49 -5.83 -3.64 -1.84
C LEU A 49 -4.91 -3.72 -0.63
N VAL A 50 -5.17 -4.71 0.22
CA VAL A 50 -4.30 -5.14 1.31
C VAL A 50 -3.94 -6.59 1.02
N SER A 51 -2.65 -6.90 1.03
CA SER A 51 -2.17 -8.29 1.03
C SER A 51 -1.14 -8.50 2.12
N TRP A 52 -1.04 -9.74 2.59
CA TRP A 52 -0.08 -10.11 3.61
C TRP A 52 0.49 -11.50 3.38
N ILE A 53 1.74 -11.68 3.79
CA ILE A 53 2.46 -12.94 3.76
C ILE A 53 3.21 -13.16 5.07
N ASP A 54 3.14 -14.38 5.58
CA ASP A 54 3.91 -14.80 6.74
C ASP A 54 5.40 -14.81 6.40
N SER A 55 6.23 -14.17 7.24
CA SER A 55 7.68 -14.05 7.05
C SER A 55 8.45 -14.48 8.30
N GLY A 56 8.01 -15.56 8.97
CA GLY A 56 8.69 -16.11 10.15
C GLY A 56 8.24 -15.41 11.43
N ASP A 57 9.08 -14.57 12.03
CA ASP A 57 8.73 -13.83 13.26
C ASP A 57 7.88 -12.57 12.98
N SER A 58 7.72 -12.22 11.70
CA SER A 58 6.93 -11.08 11.25
C SER A 58 5.92 -11.47 10.17
N VAL A 59 5.05 -10.53 9.85
CA VAL A 59 4.15 -10.57 8.70
C VAL A 59 4.46 -9.34 7.84
N ASN A 60 4.64 -9.56 6.54
CA ASN A 60 4.84 -8.48 5.58
C ASN A 60 3.48 -8.10 4.99
N TYR A 61 3.10 -6.85 5.17
CA TYR A 61 1.85 -6.28 4.66
C TYR A 61 2.16 -5.34 3.50
N THR A 62 1.36 -5.43 2.44
CA THR A 62 1.35 -4.49 1.32
C THR A 62 -0.02 -3.82 1.26
N LEU A 63 -0.03 -2.50 1.34
CA LEU A 63 -1.20 -1.63 1.30
C LEU A 63 -1.13 -0.77 0.05
N ILE A 64 -2.18 -0.81 -0.78
CA ILE A 64 -2.26 -0.04 -2.01
C ILE A 64 -3.60 0.70 -2.07
N SER A 65 -3.60 1.99 -2.42
CA SER A 65 -4.80 2.79 -2.67
C SER A 65 -4.66 3.55 -3.97
N ALA A 66 -5.73 3.57 -4.78
CA ALA A 66 -5.74 4.18 -6.11
C ALA A 66 -6.09 5.68 -6.07
N LYS A 67 -6.46 6.21 -4.90
CA LYS A 67 -7.12 7.52 -4.76
C LYS A 67 -6.49 8.38 -3.68
N VAL A 68 -5.16 8.47 -3.62
CA VAL A 68 -4.51 9.45 -2.74
C VAL A 68 -4.61 10.86 -3.30
N GLY A 69 -4.90 11.81 -2.41
CA GLY A 69 -4.97 13.22 -2.73
C GLY A 69 -3.59 13.88 -2.82
N ARG A 70 -3.58 15.17 -3.17
CA ARG A 70 -2.37 16.01 -3.06
C ARG A 70 -2.16 16.41 -1.59
N GLY A 71 -0.91 16.43 -1.14
CA GLY A 71 -0.54 16.83 0.22
C GLY A 71 -0.26 15.64 1.13
N ASN A 72 -0.53 15.79 2.43
CA ASN A 72 -0.30 14.72 3.41
C ASN A 72 -1.46 13.72 3.38
N PHE A 73 -1.13 12.43 3.34
CA PHE A 73 -2.12 11.35 3.35
C PHE A 73 -1.57 10.13 4.10
N TRP A 74 -2.47 9.25 4.51
CA TRP A 74 -2.12 8.02 5.19
C TRP A 74 -3.08 6.89 4.80
N MET A 75 -2.61 5.67 4.97
CA MET A 75 -3.38 4.44 4.82
C MET A 75 -2.95 3.48 5.93
N ALA A 76 -3.91 2.83 6.57
CA ALA A 76 -3.62 1.92 7.67
C ALA A 76 -4.57 0.73 7.67
N ILE A 77 -4.14 -0.32 8.35
CA ILE A 77 -4.92 -1.50 8.68
C ILE A 77 -5.13 -1.56 10.19
N GLY A 78 -6.36 -1.85 10.60
CA GLY A 78 -6.73 -2.10 11.99
C GLY A 78 -6.92 -3.59 12.21
N PHE A 79 -6.35 -4.12 13.29
CA PHE A 79 -6.54 -5.48 13.75
C PHE A 79 -7.48 -5.46 14.95
N SER A 80 -8.65 -6.07 14.77
CA SER A 80 -9.72 -6.10 15.76
C SER A 80 -10.10 -7.53 16.11
N ASP A 81 -10.45 -7.75 17.38
CA ASP A 81 -11.04 -8.98 17.88
C ASP A 81 -12.58 -8.96 17.82
N ASP A 82 -13.18 -7.84 17.39
CA ASP A 82 -14.62 -7.67 17.24
C ASP A 82 -14.99 -6.98 15.91
N HIS A 83 -16.25 -6.54 15.79
CA HIS A 83 -16.78 -5.88 14.58
C HIS A 83 -16.85 -4.36 14.70
N THR A 84 -16.08 -3.78 15.61
CA THR A 84 -16.01 -2.34 15.89
C THR A 84 -14.58 -1.85 15.76
N MET A 85 -14.40 -0.54 15.50
CA MET A 85 -13.06 0.03 15.33
C MET A 85 -12.35 0.39 16.65
N GLY A 86 -13.01 0.20 17.80
CA GLY A 86 -12.54 0.74 19.07
C GLY A 86 -11.58 -0.21 19.77
N ASN A 87 -10.51 0.32 20.39
CA ASN A 87 -9.52 -0.47 21.13
C ASN A 87 -8.63 -1.36 20.24
N ASP A 88 -8.60 -1.11 18.93
CA ASP A 88 -7.83 -1.91 17.96
C ASP A 88 -6.38 -1.47 17.83
N SER A 89 -5.51 -2.42 17.49
CA SER A 89 -4.15 -2.11 17.04
C SER A 89 -4.17 -1.66 15.59
N VAL A 90 -3.53 -0.54 15.28
CA VAL A 90 -3.49 0.03 13.94
C VAL A 90 -2.04 0.17 13.50
N THR A 91 -1.74 -0.26 12.28
CA THR A 91 -0.43 -0.04 11.66
C THR A 91 -0.64 0.46 10.24
N GLY A 92 0.16 1.41 9.79
CA GLY A 92 0.00 1.97 8.47
C GLY A 92 1.19 2.78 7.99
N CYS A 93 1.00 3.41 6.84
CA CYS A 93 1.96 4.31 6.24
C CYS A 93 1.35 5.68 6.04
N LYS A 94 2.17 6.71 6.26
CA LYS A 94 1.83 8.09 5.98
C LYS A 94 2.86 8.68 5.03
N ASN A 95 2.40 9.49 4.10
CA ASN A 95 3.24 10.35 3.31
C ASN A 95 3.05 11.79 3.82
N GLU A 96 4.13 12.37 4.31
CA GLU A 96 4.15 13.75 4.78
C GLU A 96 5.26 14.50 4.06
N ASN A 97 4.90 15.60 3.39
CA ASN A 97 5.84 16.39 2.60
C ASN A 97 6.65 15.56 1.57
N GLY A 98 6.03 14.54 0.98
CA GLY A 98 6.66 13.65 0.01
C GLY A 98 7.48 12.51 0.63
N VAL A 99 7.59 12.43 1.95
CA VAL A 99 8.34 11.36 2.64
C VAL A 99 7.37 10.32 3.20
N THR A 100 7.53 9.06 2.78
CA THR A 100 6.75 7.95 3.33
C THR A 100 7.41 7.39 4.58
N THR A 101 6.63 7.22 5.64
CA THR A 101 7.03 6.57 6.90
C THR A 101 5.93 5.63 7.38
N VAL A 102 6.31 4.65 8.20
CA VAL A 102 5.34 3.76 8.89
C VAL A 102 4.96 4.33 10.26
N PHE A 103 3.80 3.93 10.77
CA PHE A 103 3.35 4.26 12.11
C PHE A 103 2.55 3.15 12.76
N ASN A 104 2.65 3.05 14.09
CA ASN A 104 1.70 2.34 14.93
C ASN A 104 0.75 3.30 15.62
N ALA A 105 -0.48 2.86 15.80
CA ALA A 105 -1.50 3.54 16.57
C ALA A 105 -2.37 2.53 17.32
N LYS A 106 -3.14 3.03 18.28
CA LYS A 106 -4.22 2.29 18.91
C LYS A 106 -5.51 3.09 18.82
N ASN A 107 -6.54 2.51 18.23
CA ASN A 107 -7.84 3.14 18.21
C ASN A 107 -8.43 3.20 19.62
N ARG A 108 -9.16 4.27 19.90
CA ARG A 108 -9.97 4.40 21.12
C ARG A 108 -11.43 4.11 20.78
N ILE A 109 -12.25 3.82 21.80
CA ILE A 109 -13.71 3.70 21.62
C ILE A 109 -14.30 5.00 21.04
N LYS A 110 -13.74 6.15 21.43
CA LYS A 110 -14.09 7.47 20.90
C LYS A 110 -12.86 8.37 20.81
N GLY A 111 -12.86 9.24 19.80
CA GLY A 111 -11.82 10.25 19.59
C GLY A 111 -10.68 9.78 18.68
N ALA A 112 -9.64 10.60 18.60
CA ALA A 112 -8.44 10.28 17.82
C ALA A 112 -7.69 9.07 18.40
N PRO A 113 -7.00 8.28 17.55
CA PRO A 113 -6.17 7.18 18.00
C PRO A 113 -4.98 7.68 18.82
N ASP A 114 -4.48 6.81 19.69
CA ASP A 114 -3.19 6.97 20.36
C ASP A 114 -2.08 6.63 19.39
N ILE A 115 -1.21 7.60 19.08
CA ILE A 115 0.00 7.32 18.30
C ILE A 115 1.01 6.63 19.20
N LEU A 116 1.50 5.47 18.76
CA LEU A 116 2.43 4.64 19.51
C LEU A 116 3.86 4.82 18.97
N ASN A 117 4.83 4.22 19.65
CA ASN A 117 6.16 4.07 19.09
C ASN A 117 6.13 3.08 17.90
N ASN A 118 7.10 3.21 17.02
CA ASN A 118 7.21 2.35 15.83
C ASN A 118 8.00 1.06 16.12
N GLU A 119 7.92 0.54 17.34
CA GLU A 119 8.58 -0.70 17.70
C GLU A 119 7.94 -1.88 16.96
N GLY A 120 8.78 -2.81 16.49
CA GLY A 120 8.33 -3.99 15.77
C GLY A 120 7.71 -3.74 14.40
N ILE A 121 7.88 -2.54 13.82
CA ILE A 121 7.47 -2.25 12.44
C ILE A 121 8.62 -1.66 11.63
N GLU A 122 8.70 -2.02 10.36
CA GLU A 122 9.74 -1.56 9.44
C GLU A 122 9.17 -1.30 8.05
N LEU A 123 9.49 -0.15 7.46
CA LEU A 123 9.15 0.14 6.07
C LEU A 123 10.08 -0.67 5.15
N ILE A 124 9.50 -1.49 4.27
CA ILE A 124 10.23 -2.27 3.28
C ILE A 124 10.30 -1.52 1.96
N ASP A 125 9.17 -1.04 1.46
CA ASP A 125 9.08 -0.33 0.19
C ASP A 125 7.90 0.65 0.18
N SER A 126 7.99 1.70 -0.64
CA SER A 126 6.86 2.57 -0.91
C SER A 126 6.96 3.26 -2.26
N SER A 127 5.81 3.51 -2.88
CA SER A 127 5.74 4.26 -4.13
C SER A 127 4.50 5.13 -4.19
N VAL A 128 4.65 6.31 -4.79
CA VAL A 128 3.55 7.21 -5.14
C VAL A 128 3.63 7.48 -6.63
N VAL A 129 2.72 6.91 -7.40
CA VAL A 129 2.65 7.05 -8.86
C VAL A 129 1.26 7.54 -9.26
N GLY A 130 1.18 8.78 -9.73
CA GLY A 130 -0.11 9.43 -10.00
C GLY A 130 -0.91 9.56 -8.71
N THR A 131 -2.09 8.91 -8.66
CA THR A 131 -2.95 8.82 -7.48
C THR A 131 -2.80 7.51 -6.73
N THR A 132 -1.88 6.63 -7.16
CA THR A 132 -1.66 5.33 -6.53
C THR A 132 -0.57 5.46 -5.48
N PHE A 133 -0.91 5.11 -4.24
CA PHE A 133 0.04 4.97 -3.15
C PHE A 133 0.16 3.49 -2.78
N SER A 134 1.38 2.96 -2.85
CA SER A 134 1.74 1.63 -2.37
C SER A 134 2.70 1.75 -1.20
N CYS A 135 2.50 0.94 -0.17
CA CYS A 135 3.40 0.82 0.96
C CYS A 135 3.49 -0.63 1.42
N THR A 136 4.71 -1.14 1.54
CA THR A 136 5.00 -2.46 2.09
C THR A 136 5.78 -2.31 3.38
N PHE A 137 5.34 -2.97 4.44
CA PHE A 137 6.02 -2.95 5.74
C PHE A 137 6.01 -4.33 6.41
N SER A 138 7.03 -4.58 7.21
CA SER A 138 7.10 -5.73 8.13
C SER A 138 6.52 -5.33 9.47
N ARG A 139 5.75 -6.22 10.10
CA ARG A 139 5.25 -6.07 11.48
C ARG A 139 5.51 -7.36 12.24
N LEU A 140 6.19 -7.28 13.38
CA LEU A 140 6.42 -8.40 14.29
C LEU A 140 5.09 -9.00 14.75
N LYS A 141 5.05 -10.32 14.87
CA LYS A 141 3.93 -11.03 15.48
C LYS A 141 3.92 -10.72 16.98
N ALA A 142 2.75 -10.36 17.50
CA ALA A 142 2.53 -10.16 18.93
C ALA A 142 2.34 -11.51 19.65
#